data_AF-A0A6P6KVU0-F1
#
_entry.id   AF-A0A6P6KVU0-F1
#
_cell.length_a   1.000
_cell.length_b   1.000
_cell.length_c   1.000
_cell.angle_alpha   90.00
_cell.angle_beta   90.00
_cell.angle_gamma   90.00
#
_symmetry.space_group_name_H-M   'P 1'
#
loop_
_entity.id
_entity.type
_entity.pdbx_description
1 polymer ?
#
loop_
_entity_poly.entity_id
_entity_poly.type
_entity_poly.pdbx_seq_one_letter_code
_entity_poly.pdbx_strand_id
1 'polypeptide(L)'
;MANDRLRALEDVEKEIALVLQSAGTIVLELSKEKANASLLDRQLNQFQTSINRVESELSSQIRYLTQVATGQPHEGSTYSARKDCQMALNRSEYARVKLGELGRTCEIMLDPQT
;
A
#
# COMPACT_ATOMS: atom_id res chain seq x y z
N MET A 1 5.37 -5.59 -4.35
CA MET A 1 5.02 -4.68 -3.23
C MET A 1 3.63 -4.93 -2.67
N ALA A 2 2.53 -4.69 -3.39
CA ALA A 2 1.18 -4.94 -2.86
C ALA A 2 0.94 -6.43 -2.55
N ASN A 3 1.38 -7.32 -3.46
CA ASN A 3 1.24 -8.77 -3.30
C ASN A 3 2.08 -9.32 -2.13
N ASP A 4 3.28 -8.76 -1.91
CA ASP A 4 4.14 -9.15 -0.78
C ASP A 4 3.54 -8.73 0.56
N ARG A 5 2.86 -7.58 0.61
CA ARG A 5 2.15 -7.12 1.81
C ARG A 5 0.89 -7.95 2.09
N LEU A 6 0.17 -8.37 1.05
CA LEU A 6 -0.96 -9.30 1.21
C LEU A 6 -0.48 -10.64 1.76
N ARG A 7 0.62 -11.18 1.22
CA ARG A 7 1.23 -12.40 1.75
C ARG A 7 1.68 -12.24 3.21
N ALA A 8 2.25 -11.11 3.59
CA ALA A 8 2.61 -10.83 4.99
C ALA A 8 1.38 -10.83 5.91
N LEU A 9 0.23 -10.31 5.45
CA LEU A 9 -1.03 -10.36 6.21
C LEU A 9 -1.58 -11.79 6.33
N GLU A 10 -1.46 -12.63 5.29
CA GLU A 10 -1.80 -14.06 5.38
C GLU A 10 -0.93 -14.78 6.43
N ASP A 11 0.35 -14.42 6.53
CA ASP A 11 1.24 -14.99 7.55
C ASP A 11 0.88 -14.49 8.95
N VAL A 12 0.47 -13.22 9.11
CA VAL A 12 -0.09 -12.71 10.37
C VAL A 12 -1.36 -13.47 10.77
N GLU A 13 -2.24 -13.81 9.83
CA GLU A 13 -3.45 -14.58 10.12
C GLU A 13 -3.13 -15.97 10.66
N LYS A 14 -2.10 -16.64 10.12
CA LYS A 14 -1.61 -17.91 10.66
C LYS A 14 -1.04 -17.76 12.07
N GLU A 15 -0.30 -16.68 12.34
CA GLU A 15 0.24 -16.40 13.67
C GLU A 15 -0.89 -16.12 14.69
N ILE A 16 -1.98 -15.48 14.29
CA ILE A 16 -3.17 -15.29 15.15
C ILE A 16 -3.78 -16.65 15.51
N ALA A 17 -3.87 -17.60 14.57
CA ALA A 17 -4.34 -18.94 14.87
C ALA A 17 -3.45 -19.65 15.90
N LEU A 18 -2.12 -19.47 15.81
CA LEU A 18 -1.17 -20.00 16.79
C LEU A 18 -1.34 -19.37 18.17
N VAL A 19 -1.53 -18.05 18.25
CA VAL A 19 -1.84 -17.34 19.50
C VAL A 19 -3.07 -17.95 20.18
N LEU A 20 -4.16 -18.13 19.43
CA LEU A 20 -5.40 -18.71 19.96
C LEU A 20 -5.21 -20.15 20.42
N GLN A 21 -4.45 -20.95 19.67
CA GLN A 21 -4.14 -22.34 20.03
C GLN A 21 -3.33 -22.42 21.32
N SER A 22 -2.26 -21.63 21.46
CA SER A 22 -1.44 -21.60 22.68
C SER A 22 -2.26 -21.11 23.87
N ALA A 23 -3.07 -20.07 23.71
CA ALA A 23 -3.97 -19.58 24.75
C ALA A 23 -4.98 -20.66 25.20
N GLY A 24 -5.63 -21.33 24.25
CA GLY A 24 -6.55 -22.43 24.55
C GLY A 24 -5.88 -23.58 25.30
N THR A 25 -4.65 -23.92 24.92
CA THR A 25 -3.87 -24.96 25.60
C THR A 25 -3.51 -24.55 27.03
N ILE A 26 -3.11 -23.29 27.24
CA ILE A 26 -2.80 -22.76 28.58
C ILE A 26 -4.03 -22.84 29.48
N VAL A 27 -5.18 -22.35 29.01
CA VAL A 27 -6.43 -22.36 29.79
C VAL A 27 -6.85 -23.79 30.14
N LEU A 28 -6.77 -24.71 29.18
CA LEU A 28 -7.11 -26.12 29.41
C LEU A 28 -6.15 -26.82 30.39
N GLU A 29 -4.87 -26.46 30.36
CA GLU A 29 -3.89 -27.03 31.28
C GLU A 29 -4.10 -26.49 32.70
N LEU A 30 -4.44 -25.20 32.85
CA LEU A 30 -4.75 -24.58 34.13
C LEU A 30 -6.05 -25.10 34.75
N SER A 31 -6.97 -25.66 33.96
CA SER A 31 -8.21 -26.24 34.49
C SER A 31 -8.04 -27.63 35.09
N LYS A 32 -6.84 -28.24 35.01
CA LYS A 32 -6.56 -29.57 35.57
C LYS A 32 -6.24 -29.46 37.06
N GLU A 33 -6.60 -30.48 37.84
CA GLU A 33 -6.23 -30.58 39.26
C GLU A 33 -4.72 -30.52 39.49
N LYS A 34 -3.93 -31.05 38.54
CA LYS A 34 -2.47 -30.98 38.56
C LYS A 34 -1.93 -30.53 37.21
N ALA A 35 -1.65 -29.24 37.11
CA ALA A 35 -1.11 -28.64 35.89
C ALA A 35 0.37 -29.04 35.64
N ASN A 36 0.72 -29.20 34.37
CA ASN A 36 2.09 -29.41 33.91
C ASN A 36 2.81 -28.06 33.70
N ALA A 37 3.65 -27.67 34.68
CA ALA A 37 4.39 -26.42 34.65
C ALA A 37 5.32 -26.27 33.43
N SER A 38 5.96 -27.35 32.97
CA SER A 38 6.85 -27.29 31.80
C SER A 38 6.07 -27.05 30.50
N LEU A 39 4.89 -27.67 30.37
CA LEU A 39 4.01 -27.42 29.22
C LEU A 39 3.49 -25.98 29.23
N LEU A 40 3.06 -25.48 30.40
CA LEU A 40 2.60 -24.11 30.57
C LEU A 40 3.66 -23.10 30.15
N ASP A 41 4.89 -23.25 30.63
CA ASP A 41 6.00 -22.35 30.30
C ASP A 41 6.29 -22.33 28.80
N ARG A 42 6.32 -23.51 28.16
CA ARG A 42 6.50 -23.60 26.71
C ARG A 42 5.38 -22.90 25.94
N GLN A 43 4.12 -23.15 26.31
CA GLN A 43 2.98 -22.56 25.61
C GLN A 43 2.89 -21.04 25.85
N LEU A 44 3.27 -20.58 27.05
CA LEU A 44 3.33 -19.17 27.37
C LEU A 44 4.39 -18.45 26.55
N ASN A 45 5.59 -19.03 26.43
CA ASN A 45 6.65 -18.51 25.58
C ASN A 45 6.24 -18.45 24.09
N GLN A 46 5.55 -19.49 23.59
CA GLN A 46 5.02 -19.50 22.23
C GLN A 46 3.93 -18.43 22.03
N PHE A 47 3.00 -18.31 22.97
CA PHE A 47 1.96 -17.28 22.96
C PHE A 47 2.58 -15.88 22.90
N GLN A 48 3.53 -15.60 23.79
CA GLN A 48 4.18 -14.29 23.89
C GLN A 48 4.99 -13.94 22.65
N THR A 49 5.70 -14.92 22.07
CA THR A 49 6.43 -14.73 20.82
C THR A 49 5.49 -14.42 19.66
N SER A 50 4.41 -15.19 19.52
CA SER A 50 3.47 -15.06 18.41
C SER A 50 2.66 -13.77 18.51
N ILE A 51 2.17 -13.39 19.70
CA ILE A 51 1.39 -12.15 19.90
C ILE A 51 2.25 -10.91 19.62
N ASN A 52 3.51 -10.90 20.06
CA ASN A 52 4.43 -9.79 19.80
C ASN A 52 4.70 -9.64 18.29
N ARG A 53 4.81 -10.76 17.57
CA ARG A 53 4.97 -10.76 16.11
C ARG A 53 3.73 -10.19 15.41
N VAL A 54 2.54 -10.63 15.81
CA VAL A 54 1.26 -10.12 15.30
C VAL A 54 1.16 -8.60 15.52
N GLU A 55 1.46 -8.13 16.73
CA GLU A 55 1.42 -6.70 17.08
C GLU A 55 2.40 -5.88 16.22
N SER A 56 3.64 -6.34 16.11
CA SER A 56 4.70 -5.64 15.37
C SER A 56 4.37 -5.52 13.87
N GLU A 57 3.94 -6.63 13.25
CA GLU A 57 3.59 -6.66 11.84
C GLU A 57 2.34 -5.84 11.53
N LEU A 58 1.27 -5.99 12.32
CA LEU A 58 0.06 -5.17 12.13
C LEU A 58 0.37 -3.67 12.31
N SER A 59 1.18 -3.31 13.30
CA SER A 59 1.62 -1.92 13.49
C SER A 59 2.42 -1.40 12.28
N SER A 60 3.27 -2.24 11.69
CA SER A 60 4.00 -1.93 10.46
C SER A 60 3.05 -1.68 9.27
N GLN A 61 2.05 -2.54 9.09
CA GLN A 61 1.06 -2.39 8.03
C GLN A 61 0.17 -1.15 8.23
N ILE A 62 -0.26 -0.87 9.46
CA ILE A 62 -1.01 0.36 9.80
C ILE A 62 -0.18 1.60 9.48
N ARG A 63 1.09 1.65 9.92
CA ARG A 63 1.99 2.78 9.61
C ARG A 63 2.13 2.99 8.10
N TYR A 64 2.31 1.90 7.35
CA TYR A 64 2.37 1.97 5.89
C TYR A 64 1.07 2.50 5.29
N LEU A 65 -0.08 1.93 5.67
CA LEU A 65 -1.39 2.39 5.20
C LEU A 65 -1.60 3.87 5.51
N THR A 66 -1.28 4.32 6.73
CA THR A 66 -1.31 5.74 7.09
C THR A 66 -0.41 6.57 6.18
N GLN A 67 0.82 6.13 5.91
CA GLN A 67 1.76 6.85 5.04
C GLN A 67 1.25 6.97 3.60
N VAL A 68 0.72 5.89 3.03
CA VAL A 68 0.23 5.90 1.64
C VAL A 68 -1.17 6.51 1.50
N ALA A 69 -1.98 6.49 2.56
CA ALA A 69 -3.31 7.09 2.57
C ALA A 69 -3.30 8.60 2.87
N THR A 70 -2.28 9.12 3.56
CA THR A 70 -2.27 10.52 4.03
C THR A 70 -1.36 11.48 3.27
N GLY A 71 -0.50 11.05 2.32
CA GLY A 71 0.47 12.02 1.78
C GLY A 71 1.27 11.76 0.51
N GLN A 72 1.01 10.73 -0.29
CA GLN A 72 1.64 10.64 -1.61
C GLN A 72 0.61 10.22 -2.66
N PRO A 73 0.36 11.04 -3.69
CA PRO A 73 -0.44 10.62 -4.84
C PRO A 73 0.37 9.58 -5.61
N HIS A 74 0.36 8.33 -5.14
CA HIS A 74 0.54 7.09 -5.90
C HIS A 74 1.10 7.35 -7.30
N GLU A 75 2.42 7.56 -7.35
CA GLU A 75 3.18 7.65 -8.60
C GLU A 75 3.02 6.37 -9.44
N GLY A 76 2.39 5.33 -8.88
CA GLY A 76 2.13 4.03 -9.50
C GLY A 76 0.73 3.71 -10.03
N SER A 77 -0.32 4.56 -9.98
CA SER A 77 -1.60 4.18 -10.63
C SER A 77 -2.51 5.35 -11.00
N THR A 78 -2.76 5.54 -12.30
CA THR A 78 -3.78 6.46 -12.84
C THR A 78 -3.50 7.97 -12.71
N TYR A 79 -3.03 8.51 -11.58
CA TYR A 79 -2.77 9.96 -11.47
C TYR A 79 -1.63 10.41 -12.38
N SER A 80 -0.48 9.72 -12.32
CA SER A 80 0.68 10.03 -13.17
C SER A 80 0.30 9.95 -14.66
N ALA A 81 -0.32 8.85 -15.09
CA ALA A 81 -0.78 8.67 -16.48
C ALA A 81 -1.83 9.72 -16.91
N ARG A 82 -2.77 10.11 -16.03
CA ARG A 82 -3.72 11.20 -16.32
C ARG A 82 -3.02 12.55 -16.44
N LYS A 83 -2.05 12.83 -15.57
CA LYS A 83 -1.28 14.08 -15.60
C LYS A 83 -0.41 14.16 -16.86
N ASP A 84 0.24 13.07 -17.24
CA ASP A 84 1.01 12.99 -18.48
C ASP A 84 0.13 13.18 -19.71
N CYS A 85 -1.05 12.54 -19.74
CA CYS A 85 -2.05 12.76 -20.78
C CYS A 85 -2.52 14.23 -20.83
N GLN A 86 -2.83 14.83 -19.68
CA GLN A 86 -3.23 16.23 -19.60
C GLN A 86 -2.13 17.18 -20.09
N MET A 87 -0.87 16.92 -19.74
CA MET A 87 0.26 17.70 -20.23
C MET A 87 0.46 17.53 -21.74
N ALA A 88 0.30 16.32 -22.27
CA ALA A 88 0.35 16.06 -23.71
C ALA A 88 -0.76 16.82 -24.47
N LEU A 89 -1.99 16.81 -23.94
CA LEU A 89 -3.12 17.60 -24.45
C LEU A 89 -2.79 19.10 -24.47
N ASN A 90 -2.29 19.65 -23.36
CA ASN A 90 -1.91 21.06 -23.29
C ASN A 90 -0.83 21.43 -24.31
N ARG A 91 0.17 20.54 -24.50
CA ARG A 91 1.23 20.74 -25.51
C ARG A 91 0.67 20.69 -26.93
N SER A 92 -0.25 19.77 -27.22
CA SER A 92 -0.91 19.67 -28.53
C SER A 92 -1.74 20.92 -28.83
N GLU A 93 -2.52 21.39 -27.85
CA GLU A 93 -3.30 22.62 -27.96
C GLU A 93 -2.41 23.84 -28.21
N TYR A 94 -1.30 23.94 -27.49
CA TYR A 94 -0.32 25.01 -27.70
C TYR A 94 0.28 24.98 -29.11
N ALA A 95 0.68 23.80 -29.60
CA ALA A 95 1.19 23.63 -30.95
C ALA A 95 0.16 24.03 -32.01
N ARG A 96 -1.11 23.65 -31.82
CA ARG A 96 -2.22 24.05 -32.71
C ARG A 96 -2.36 25.58 -32.78
N VAL A 97 -2.32 26.26 -31.63
CA VAL A 97 -2.39 27.72 -31.58
C VAL A 97 -1.22 28.36 -32.34
N LYS A 98 0.01 27.88 -32.11
CA LYS A 98 1.21 28.40 -32.78
C LYS A 98 1.22 28.16 -34.28
N LEU A 99 0.75 27.00 -34.74
CA LEU A 99 0.59 26.74 -36.17
C LEU A 99 -0.47 27.65 -36.80
N GLY A 100 -1.58 27.92 -36.10
CA GLY A 100 -2.61 28.84 -36.57
C GLY A 100 -2.16 30.31 -36.59
N GLU A 101 -1.27 30.72 -35.69
CA GLU A 101 -0.59 32.03 -35.76
C GLU A 101 0.33 32.10 -36.98
N LEU A 102 1.18 31.08 -37.19
CA LEU A 102 2.10 31.02 -38.31
C LEU A 102 1.37 31.02 -39.67
N GLY A 103 0.30 30.23 -39.80
CA GLY A 103 -0.51 30.18 -41.02
C GLY A 103 -1.05 31.55 -41.41
N ARG A 104 -1.60 32.30 -40.44
CA ARG A 104 -2.06 33.68 -40.66
C ARG A 104 -0.92 34.61 -41.08
N THR A 105 0.26 34.48 -40.48
CA THR A 105 1.44 35.26 -40.89
C THR A 105 1.84 34.94 -42.33
N CYS A 106 1.86 33.66 -42.72
CA CYS A 106 2.17 33.26 -44.08
C CYS A 106 1.13 33.79 -45.09
N GLU A 107 -0.17 33.74 -44.76
CA GLU A 107 -1.23 34.32 -45.59
C GLU A 107 -1.00 35.82 -45.81
N ILE A 108 -0.72 36.59 -44.74
CA ILE A 108 -0.41 38.02 -44.83
C ILE A 108 0.82 38.28 -45.71
N MET A 109 1.87 37.45 -45.60
CA MET A 109 3.09 37.61 -46.39
C MET A 109 2.91 37.24 -47.87
N LEU A 110 1.93 36.39 -48.18
CA LEU A 110 1.64 35.93 -49.54
C LEU A 110 0.56 36.77 -50.24
N ASP A 111 -0.15 37.63 -49.50
CA ASP A 111 -1.15 38.53 -50.07
C ASP A 111 -0.43 39.69 -50.81
N PRO A 112 -0.56 39.82 -52.15
CA PRO A 112 0.26 40.74 -52.95
C PRO A 112 -0.21 42.21 -52.89
N GLN A 113 -0.75 42.68 -51.75
CA GLN A 113 -1.13 44.08 -51.58
C GLN A 113 -0.17 44.81 -50.64
N THR A 114 1.02 45.13 -51.18
CA THR A 114 1.68 46.42 -50.93
C THR A 114 2.48 46.82 -52.16
#